data_AF-A3DED1-F1
#
_entry.id   AF-A3DED1-F1
#
_cell.length_a   1.000
_cell.length_b   1.000
_cell.length_c   1.000
_cell.angle_alpha   90.00
_cell.angle_beta   90.00
_cell.angle_gamma   90.00
#
_symmetry.space_group_name_H-M   'P 1'
#
loop_
_entity.id
_entity.type
_entity.pdbx_description
1 polymer ?
#
loop_
_entity_poly.entity_id
_entity_poly.type
_entity_poly.pdbx_seq_one_letter_code
_entity_poly.pdbx_strand_id
1 'polypeptide(L)'
;MFYQIRYQTGEIEDMVAEMKKGNIPCMDVDNMDEFNWVVKKLEEYNIYLAKNIPFDKNARDRVKEPEFEFRAAFSSSKDSEDNLMYIDFYFEPYVEKDYDPIFGD
;
A
#
# COMPACT_ATOMS: atom_id res chain seq x y z
N MET A 1 -1.75 -2.94 -21.52
CA MET A 1 -1.80 -3.24 -20.07
C MET A 1 -0.51 -2.68 -19.49
N PHE A 2 -0.57 -1.52 -18.83
CA PHE A 2 0.60 -1.03 -18.10
C PHE A 2 0.58 -1.76 -16.76
N TYR A 3 1.47 -2.74 -16.60
CA TYR A 3 1.69 -3.35 -15.30
C TYR A 3 2.44 -2.33 -14.45
N GLN A 4 1.73 -1.66 -13.55
CA GLN A 4 2.38 -0.85 -12.53
C GLN A 4 3.07 -1.82 -11.57
N ILE A 5 4.35 -1.58 -11.27
CA ILE A 5 5.11 -2.40 -10.32
C ILE A 5 4.44 -2.26 -8.95
N ARG A 6 4.15 -3.41 -8.32
CA ARG A 6 3.66 -3.49 -6.94
C ARG A 6 4.78 -3.99 -6.05
N TYR A 7 5.26 -3.10 -5.20
CA TYR A 7 6.35 -3.38 -4.26
C TYR A 7 5.85 -4.28 -3.14
N GLN A 8 6.72 -5.16 -2.68
CA GLN A 8 6.49 -6.00 -1.50
C GLN A 8 7.14 -5.39 -0.26
N THR A 9 6.83 -5.89 0.93
CA THR A 9 7.40 -5.38 2.19
C THR A 9 8.93 -5.48 2.31
N GLY A 10 9.57 -6.32 1.49
CA GLY A 10 11.02 -6.38 1.36
C GLY A 10 11.66 -5.27 0.49
N GLU A 11 10.86 -4.50 -0.25
CA GLU A 11 11.32 -3.56 -1.29
C GLU A 11 11.08 -2.09 -0.91
N ILE A 12 11.07 -1.78 0.39
CA ILE A 12 10.78 -0.43 0.91
C ILE A 12 11.75 0.63 0.38
N GLU A 13 13.03 0.30 0.21
CA GLU A 13 14.03 1.25 -0.29
C GLU A 13 13.71 1.73 -1.71
N ASP A 14 13.32 0.80 -2.60
CA ASP A 14 12.95 1.10 -3.98
C ASP A 14 11.65 1.92 -4.03
N MET A 15 10.67 1.55 -3.20
CA MET A 15 9.42 2.30 -3.06
C MET A 15 9.69 3.75 -2.60
N VAL A 16 10.55 3.95 -1.59
CA VAL A 16 10.95 5.28 -1.10
C VAL A 16 11.65 6.09 -2.19
N ALA A 17 12.48 5.45 -3.01
CA ALA A 17 13.11 6.11 -4.15
C ALA A 17 12.09 6.61 -5.17
N GLU A 18 11.03 5.85 -5.44
CA GLU A 18 9.94 6.28 -6.32
C GLU A 18 9.11 7.43 -5.73
N MET A 19 8.77 7.37 -4.44
CA MET A 19 8.07 8.47 -3.75
C MET A 19 8.84 9.79 -3.89
N LYS A 20 10.16 9.76 -3.70
CA LYS A 20 11.03 10.93 -3.79
C LYS A 20 11.16 11.49 -5.20
N LYS A 21 10.87 10.69 -6.25
CA LYS A 21 10.77 11.16 -7.63
C LYS A 21 9.43 11.83 -7.93
N GLY A 22 8.49 11.84 -6.99
CA GLY A 22 7.13 12.36 -7.15
C GLY A 22 6.15 11.34 -7.73
N ASN A 23 6.53 10.07 -7.80
CA ASN A 23 5.64 9.00 -8.26
C ASN A 23 4.76 8.49 -7.10
N ILE A 24 3.65 7.84 -7.45
CA ILE A 24 2.78 7.14 -6.50
C ILE A 24 3.05 5.64 -6.68
N PRO A 25 3.95 5.04 -5.87
CA PRO A 25 4.17 3.61 -5.94
C PRO A 25 2.95 2.83 -5.45
N CYS A 26 2.82 1.60 -5.94
CA CYS A 26 1.85 0.63 -5.46
C CYS A 26 2.54 -0.36 -4.52
N MET A 27 1.89 -0.74 -3.43
CA MET A 27 2.42 -1.71 -2.47
C MET A 27 1.38 -2.78 -2.16
N ASP A 28 1.77 -4.04 -2.26
CA ASP A 28 0.97 -5.16 -1.75
C ASP A 28 1.25 -5.34 -0.26
N VAL A 29 0.18 -5.51 0.52
CA VAL A 29 0.22 -5.88 1.93
C VAL A 29 -0.92 -6.85 2.23
N ASP A 30 -0.71 -7.80 3.13
CA ASP A 30 -1.70 -8.81 3.48
C ASP A 30 -2.90 -8.22 4.23
N ASN A 31 -2.65 -7.21 5.08
CA ASN A 31 -3.64 -6.65 5.99
C ASN A 31 -3.18 -5.32 6.61
N MET A 32 -4.03 -4.79 7.50
CA MET A 32 -3.74 -3.56 8.25
C MET A 32 -2.54 -3.65 9.19
N ASP A 33 -2.18 -4.83 9.71
CA ASP A 33 -1.01 -5.00 10.56
C ASP A 33 0.28 -4.86 9.75
N GLU A 34 0.31 -5.44 8.54
CA GLU A 34 1.43 -5.27 7.63
C GLU A 34 1.51 -3.83 7.09
N PHE A 35 0.38 -3.20 6.75
CA PHE A 35 0.34 -1.77 6.48
C PHE A 35 0.96 -0.94 7.63
N ASN A 36 0.59 -1.21 8.88
CA ASN A 36 1.14 -0.51 10.04
C ASN A 36 2.65 -0.77 10.21
N TRP A 37 3.12 -1.95 9.83
CA TRP A 37 4.55 -2.26 9.78
C TRP A 37 5.27 -1.43 8.72
N VAL A 38 4.71 -1.32 7.51
CA VAL A 38 5.23 -0.45 6.43
C VAL A 38 5.30 1.00 6.88
N VAL A 39 4.23 1.52 7.51
CA VAL A 39 4.20 2.88 8.05
C VAL A 39 5.36 3.11 9.01
N LYS A 40 5.61 2.19 9.95
CA LYS A 40 6.74 2.29 10.89
C LYS A 40 8.09 2.26 10.19
N LYS A 41 8.23 1.45 9.14
CA LYS A 41 9.46 1.37 8.36
C LYS A 41 9.74 2.66 7.59
N LEU A 42 8.70 3.29 7.06
CA LEU A 42 8.81 4.60 6.39
C LEU A 42 9.29 5.70 7.33
N GLU A 43 8.98 5.63 8.62
CA GLU A 43 9.48 6.61 9.61
C GLU A 43 11.02 6.59 9.70
N GLU A 44 11.67 5.45 9.46
CA GLU A 44 13.14 5.33 9.40
C GLU A 44 13.74 6.16 8.26
N TYR A 45 12.94 6.51 7.25
CA TYR A 45 13.30 7.35 6.10
C TYR A 45 12.81 8.81 6.21
N ASN A 46 12.33 9.21 7.39
CA ASN A 46 11.66 10.50 7.63
C ASN A 46 10.39 10.71 6.77
N ILE A 47 9.67 9.63 6.48
CA ILE A 47 8.39 9.66 5.78
C ILE A 47 7.31 9.23 6.79
N TYR A 48 6.40 10.14 7.09
CA TYR A 48 5.41 9.97 8.15
C TYR A 48 4.01 9.93 7.58
N LEU A 49 3.14 9.09 8.14
CA LEU A 49 1.73 9.04 7.74
C LEU A 49 1.03 10.35 8.11
N ALA A 50 0.37 10.99 7.15
CA ALA A 50 -0.41 12.21 7.35
C ALA A 50 -1.76 11.86 8.01
N LYS A 51 -1.77 11.72 9.34
CA LYS A 51 -2.92 11.20 10.12
C LYS A 51 -4.21 12.02 10.00
N ASN A 52 -4.12 13.30 9.61
CA ASN A 52 -5.28 14.16 9.41
C ASN A 52 -5.97 13.94 8.06
N ILE A 53 -5.32 13.22 7.14
CA ILE A 53 -5.84 12.93 5.81
C ILE A 53 -6.43 11.52 5.83
N PRO A 54 -7.74 11.35 5.58
CA PRO A 54 -8.35 10.04 5.53
C PRO A 54 -7.83 9.25 4.33
N PHE A 55 -7.84 7.92 4.45
CA PHE A 55 -7.49 7.03 3.35
C PHE A 55 -8.50 7.17 2.20
N ASP A 56 -7.99 7.31 0.98
CA ASP A 56 -8.82 7.47 -0.20
C ASP A 56 -9.06 6.12 -0.88
N LYS A 57 -10.26 5.56 -0.64
CA LYS A 57 -10.72 4.29 -1.25
C LYS A 57 -11.18 4.44 -2.70
N ASN A 58 -11.26 5.66 -3.22
CA ASN A 58 -11.74 5.96 -4.58
C ASN A 58 -10.61 6.45 -5.51
N ALA A 59 -9.35 6.43 -5.05
CA ALA A 59 -8.21 6.88 -5.85
C ALA A 59 -7.96 6.00 -7.10
N ARG A 60 -8.50 4.78 -7.12
CA ARG A 60 -8.44 3.83 -8.24
C ARG A 60 -9.81 3.25 -8.56
N ASP A 61 -9.95 2.74 -9.77
CA ASP A 61 -11.17 2.08 -10.24
C ASP A 61 -11.20 0.63 -9.74
N ARG A 62 -11.92 0.38 -8.64
CA ARG A 62 -12.00 -0.94 -7.98
C ARG A 62 -12.71 -2.00 -8.83
N VAL A 63 -13.39 -1.63 -9.91
CA VAL A 63 -13.93 -2.61 -10.87
C VAL A 63 -12.80 -3.18 -11.73
N LYS A 64 -11.77 -2.37 -12.03
CA LYS A 64 -10.58 -2.78 -12.78
C LYS A 64 -9.47 -3.33 -11.88
N GLU A 65 -9.39 -2.81 -10.66
CA GLU A 65 -8.36 -3.13 -9.67
C GLU A 65 -9.03 -3.57 -8.35
N PRO A 66 -9.62 -4.77 -8.30
CA PRO A 66 -10.40 -5.22 -7.14
C PRO A 66 -9.56 -5.37 -5.85
N GLU A 67 -8.25 -5.56 -6.01
CA GLU A 67 -7.28 -5.70 -4.92
C GLU A 67 -6.90 -4.33 -4.32
N PHE A 68 -7.22 -3.21 -4.98
CA PHE A 68 -6.97 -1.89 -4.43
C PHE A 68 -7.86 -1.63 -3.21
N GLU A 69 -7.22 -1.30 -2.09
CA GLU A 69 -7.92 -1.07 -0.83
C GLU A 69 -7.99 0.43 -0.51
N PHE A 70 -6.85 1.15 -0.57
CA PHE A 70 -6.82 2.60 -0.40
C PHE A 70 -5.50 3.26 -0.82
N ARG A 71 -5.57 4.59 -1.04
CA ARG A 71 -4.41 5.47 -1.07
C ARG A 71 -4.19 6.11 0.29
N ALA A 72 -2.96 6.05 0.79
CA ALA A 72 -2.55 6.73 2.01
C ALA A 72 -1.61 7.91 1.69
N ALA A 73 -1.77 9.00 2.44
CA ALA A 73 -0.96 10.19 2.31
C ALA A 73 0.17 10.20 3.34
N PHE A 74 1.36 10.62 2.91
CA PHE A 74 2.56 10.72 3.72
C PHE A 74 3.22 12.07 3.53
N SER A 75 4.01 12.51 4.50
CA SER A 75 4.74 13.77 4.48
C SER A 75 6.16 13.57 5.00
N SER A 76 7.06 14.48 4.64
CA SER A 76 8.43 14.49 5.18
C SER A 76 8.52 15.10 6.59
N SER A 77 7.39 15.48 7.19
CA SER A 77 7.31 16.14 8.50
C SER A 77 6.05 15.72 9.23
N LYS A 78 6.17 15.39 10.52
CA LYS A 78 5.05 14.90 11.35
C LYS A 78 3.89 15.88 11.49
N ASP A 79 4.17 17.17 11.36
CA ASP A 79 3.23 18.26 11.69
C ASP A 79 2.89 19.14 10.47
N SER A 80 3.38 18.79 9.28
CA SER A 80 3.12 19.56 8.05
C SER A 80 2.50 18.68 6.98
N GLU A 81 1.47 19.24 6.35
CA GLU A 81 0.80 18.71 5.15
C GLU A 81 1.41 19.27 3.86
N ASP A 82 2.59 19.90 3.94
CA ASP A 82 3.32 20.36 2.78
C ASP A 82 4.10 19.20 2.14
N ASN A 83 4.12 19.16 0.81
CA ASN A 83 4.80 18.14 0.01
C ASN A 83 4.32 16.70 0.30
N LEU A 84 3.01 16.50 0.21
CA LEU A 84 2.42 15.17 0.34
C LEU A 84 2.94 14.22 -0.74
N MET A 85 3.29 13.02 -0.28
CA MET A 85 3.56 11.84 -1.08
C MET A 85 2.44 10.83 -0.87
N TYR A 86 2.25 9.92 -1.81
CA TYR A 86 1.17 8.95 -1.74
C TYR A 86 1.68 7.56 -2.05
N ILE A 87 1.03 6.56 -1.44
CA ILE A 87 1.21 5.15 -1.75
C ILE A 87 -0.17 4.54 -1.96
N ASP A 88 -0.32 3.76 -3.02
CA ASP A 88 -1.51 2.96 -3.28
C ASP A 88 -1.31 1.57 -2.66
N PHE A 89 -2.16 1.19 -1.71
CA PHE A 89 -2.10 -0.10 -1.04
C PHE A 89 -3.11 -1.07 -1.63
N TYR A 90 -2.63 -2.28 -1.89
CA TYR A 90 -3.38 -3.39 -2.44
C TYR A 90 -3.34 -4.53 -1.43
N PHE A 91 -4.51 -5.11 -1.14
CA PHE A 91 -4.60 -6.27 -0.27
C PHE A 91 -4.78 -7.52 -1.11
N GLU A 92 -4.05 -8.59 -0.79
CA GLU A 92 -4.30 -9.86 -1.47
C GLU A 92 -5.77 -10.25 -1.26
N PRO A 93 -6.47 -10.70 -2.32
CA PRO A 93 -7.82 -11.19 -2.18
C PRO A 93 -7.79 -12.40 -1.26
N TYR A 94 -8.66 -12.43 -0.25
CA TYR A 94 -8.81 -13.60 0.61
C TYR A 94 -9.18 -14.80 -0.27
N VAL A 95 -8.22 -15.69 -0.53
CA VAL A 95 -8.49 -16.94 -1.23
C VAL A 95 -9.20 -17.83 -0.22
N GLU A 96 -10.52 -17.95 -0.36
CA GLU A 96 -11.27 -19.01 0.31
C GLU A 96 -10.63 -20.32 -0.15
N LYS A 97 -9.91 -20.99 0.75
CA LYS A 97 -9.38 -22.32 0.46
C LYS A 97 -10.57 -23.24 0.34
N ASP A 98 -11.05 -23.43 -0.89
CA ASP A 98 -11.96 -24.52 -1.20
C ASP A 98 -11.29 -25.81 -0.71
N TYR A 99 -11.79 -26.32 0.42
CA TYR A 99 -11.43 -27.62 0.93
C TYR A 99 -11.90 -28.63 -0.12
N ASP A 100 -10.99 -29.17 -0.91
CA ASP A 100 -11.23 -30.46 -1.55
C ASP A 100 -11.08 -31.54 -0.46
N PRO A 101 -12.14 -32.24 -0.04
CA PRO A 101 -11.97 -33.45 0.75
C PRO A 101 -11.35 -34.53 -0.14
N ILE A 102 -10.02 -34.57 -0.16
CA ILE A 102 -9.28 -35.73 -0.66
C ILE A 102 -9.38 -36.80 0.43
N PHE A 103 -10.48 -37.56 0.43
CA PHE A 103 -10.63 -38.98 0.78
C PHE A 103 -12.13 -39.30 0.79
N GLY A 104 -12.68 -39.45 -0.42
CA GLY A 104 -13.91 -40.17 -0.67
C GLY A 104 -13.59 -41.40 -1.52
N ASP A 105 -13.18 -42.49 -0.86
CA ASP A 105 -13.48 -43.90 -1.18
C ASP A 105 -12.82 -44.81 -0.12
#